data_AF-A0A9D1EY42-F1
#
_entry.id   AF-A0A9D1EY42-F1
#
_cell.length_a   1.000
_cell.length_b   1.000
_cell.length_c   1.000
_cell.angle_alpha   90.00
_cell.angle_beta   90.00
_cell.angle_gamma   90.00
#
_symmetry.space_group_name_H-M   'P 1'
#
loop_
_entity.id
_entity.type
_entity.pdbx_description
1 polymer ?
#
loop_
_entity_poly.entity_id
_entity_poly.type
_entity_poly.pdbx_seq_one_letter_code
_entity_poly.pdbx_strand_id
1 'polypeptide(L)'
;MKRIFPFLFVLMVSSLPAYSWEMPDWDLPEIDMTQIKKNISAPFKGDARQQEMRYIHNLQKQEVKEKHEKRVLDRNPSGFMTVEEYELLSAPKDKTAQEIEIPKVEKGSDMKYVPQPTYKIVRYNNPPGSPELSIKKRFYATRQQNAQGITSPDFSIMVYPSIYYYPSSAAVACDLFVIPLEKNETNLNKIMKANVMHRWPDPILSTDKSITDNYSFRTLTPVDFSADGTKLLVKEKIGYSKDGIWQTNAIVYDFTTRTSYDLKELRAAIVYYWKQYKDVNLDDKRWDIYPLGFDINEPDRIVAYAYAYTGEAPVFLGSWSIDSKGEQTRLISFNNKDVQISINGFKIVQDGVVPPDQLHVEEQQAKRFEKAEEKRKKAEDKAELKKMNDEYKSTIKQMNAEYKKDVKEYKYQNKVEGSTTQNDAVQKYEEQKAIRDQKEAERLEKKKQREAAKEQRKIQKEQQKAEKENLKQQQEQKTKP
;
A
#
# COMPACT_ATOMS: atom_id res chain seq x y z
N MET A 1 35.03 -29.32 -55.11
CA MET A 1 34.54 -27.96 -55.40
C MET A 1 34.39 -27.18 -54.11
N LYS A 2 34.91 -25.94 -54.11
CA LYS A 2 34.58 -24.77 -53.26
C LYS A 2 34.70 -24.95 -51.74
N ARG A 3 35.87 -24.64 -51.16
CA ARG A 3 36.37 -23.30 -50.71
C ARG A 3 35.64 -22.75 -49.47
N ILE A 4 36.35 -22.93 -48.36
CA ILE A 4 36.34 -22.19 -47.10
C ILE A 4 36.84 -20.76 -47.37
N PHE A 5 36.16 -19.74 -46.85
CA PHE A 5 36.72 -18.50 -46.27
C PHE A 5 35.60 -17.75 -45.50
N PRO A 6 35.88 -17.13 -44.34
CA PRO A 6 34.89 -16.44 -43.53
C PRO A 6 34.76 -14.98 -43.99
N PHE A 7 33.52 -14.49 -44.14
CA PHE A 7 33.28 -13.08 -44.43
C PHE A 7 32.80 -12.36 -43.17
N LEU A 8 33.69 -11.50 -42.69
CA LEU A 8 33.44 -10.33 -41.86
C LEU A 8 32.16 -9.62 -42.32
N PHE A 9 31.14 -9.50 -41.46
CA PHE A 9 30.05 -8.57 -41.71
C PHE A 9 30.41 -7.22 -41.08
N VAL A 10 30.89 -6.33 -41.96
CA VAL A 10 31.06 -4.91 -41.75
C VAL A 10 29.68 -4.29 -41.50
N LEU A 11 29.48 -3.73 -40.32
CA LEU A 11 28.34 -2.87 -40.02
C LEU A 11 28.58 -1.53 -40.75
N MET A 12 27.94 -1.36 -41.91
CA MET A 12 27.85 -0.07 -42.59
C MET A 12 27.08 0.90 -41.70
N VAL A 13 27.80 1.86 -41.14
CA VAL A 13 27.24 3.11 -40.62
C VAL A 13 26.73 3.88 -41.84
N SER A 14 25.42 3.87 -42.06
CA SER A 14 24.78 4.76 -43.01
C SER A 14 24.80 6.16 -42.41
N SER A 15 25.64 6.99 -43.00
CA SER A 15 25.72 8.42 -42.81
C SER A 15 24.45 9.09 -43.34
N LEU A 16 23.63 9.60 -42.42
CA LEU A 16 22.73 10.71 -42.67
C LEU A 16 23.14 11.87 -41.75
N PRO A 17 23.00 13.10 -42.24
CA PRO A 17 23.95 14.18 -42.01
C PRO A 17 23.96 14.60 -40.55
N ALA A 18 25.16 14.90 -40.06
CA ALA A 18 25.32 15.69 -38.85
C ALA A 18 24.62 17.03 -39.07
N TYR A 19 23.35 17.11 -38.65
CA TYR A 19 22.79 18.36 -38.18
C TYR A 19 23.53 18.65 -36.89
N SER A 20 24.63 19.39 -37.01
CA SER A 20 25.11 20.24 -35.94
C SER A 20 23.91 21.08 -35.53
N TRP A 21 23.23 20.68 -34.46
CA TRP A 21 22.60 21.66 -33.61
C TRP A 21 23.75 22.50 -33.08
N GLU A 22 24.08 23.55 -33.82
CA GLU A 22 24.67 24.76 -33.24
C GLU A 22 23.83 25.01 -32.00
N MET A 23 24.46 24.81 -30.84
CA MET A 23 23.91 25.35 -29.62
C MET A 23 23.59 26.81 -29.94
N PRO A 24 22.39 27.32 -29.59
CA PRO A 24 22.22 28.76 -29.62
C PRO A 24 23.38 29.30 -28.82
N ASP A 25 24.20 30.15 -29.45
CA ASP A 25 25.26 30.87 -28.76
C ASP A 25 24.57 31.45 -27.53
N TRP A 26 24.85 30.82 -26.39
CA TRP A 26 24.64 31.47 -25.13
C TRP A 26 25.67 32.57 -25.20
N ASP A 27 25.24 33.73 -25.72
CA ASP A 27 25.77 35.02 -25.37
C ASP A 27 25.72 35.05 -23.83
N LEU A 28 26.76 34.46 -23.23
CA LEU A 28 27.20 34.79 -21.90
C LEU A 28 27.20 36.30 -21.92
N PRO A 29 26.39 36.98 -21.08
CA PRO A 29 26.36 38.42 -21.09
C PRO A 29 27.80 38.86 -21.02
N GLU A 30 28.29 39.51 -22.08
CA GLU A 30 29.66 39.95 -22.21
C GLU A 30 29.96 40.63 -20.89
N ILE A 31 30.79 39.98 -20.08
CA ILE A 31 31.12 40.50 -18.78
C ILE A 31 31.88 41.77 -19.10
N ASP A 32 31.18 42.89 -19.00
CA ASP A 32 31.73 44.19 -19.31
C ASP A 32 32.86 44.42 -18.31
N MET A 33 34.06 44.06 -18.73
CA MET A 33 35.30 44.18 -17.97
C MET A 33 35.56 45.65 -17.63
N THR A 34 34.90 46.61 -18.29
CA THR A 34 34.95 48.02 -17.93
C THR A 34 34.03 48.36 -16.75
N GLN A 35 32.88 47.68 -16.60
CA GLN A 35 32.04 47.76 -15.39
C GLN A 35 32.65 47.02 -14.20
N ILE A 36 33.26 45.84 -14.42
CA ILE A 36 33.98 45.13 -13.37
C ILE A 36 35.25 45.91 -12.96
N LYS A 37 36.01 46.46 -13.90
CA LYS A 37 37.15 47.33 -13.56
C LYS A 37 36.72 48.64 -12.91
N LYS A 38 35.55 49.23 -13.23
CA LYS A 38 34.99 50.37 -12.48
C LYS A 38 34.60 50.01 -11.05
N ASN A 39 34.15 48.77 -10.80
CA ASN A 39 33.84 48.28 -9.46
C ASN A 39 35.08 47.85 -8.67
N ILE A 40 36.18 47.51 -9.34
CA ILE A 40 37.46 47.12 -8.70
C ILE A 40 38.43 48.31 -8.55
N SER A 41 38.31 49.39 -9.34
CA SER A 41 39.28 50.51 -9.33
C SER A 41 38.83 51.78 -8.60
N ALA A 42 37.74 51.75 -7.83
CA ALA A 42 37.50 52.79 -6.84
C ALA A 42 38.28 52.43 -5.56
N PRO A 43 39.35 53.16 -5.19
CA PRO A 43 39.99 52.93 -3.90
C PRO A 43 38.93 53.20 -2.84
N PHE A 44 38.66 52.21 -1.99
CA PHE A 44 37.88 52.28 -0.75
C PHE A 44 37.40 53.69 -0.38
N LYS A 45 36.31 54.15 -1.01
CA LYS A 45 35.68 55.44 -0.67
C LYS A 45 34.51 55.14 0.26
N GLY A 46 34.84 55.13 1.55
CA GLY A 46 33.89 54.96 2.66
C GLY A 46 34.49 54.12 3.79
N ASP A 47 33.96 54.27 5.00
CA ASP A 47 34.34 53.50 6.18
C ASP A 47 34.36 51.98 5.91
N ALA A 48 35.46 51.31 6.25
CA ALA A 48 35.64 49.86 6.08
C ALA A 48 34.51 49.05 6.75
N ARG A 49 34.08 49.48 7.94
CA ARG A 49 32.99 48.85 8.70
C ARG A 49 31.62 49.01 8.05
N GLN A 50 31.37 50.06 7.26
CA GLN A 50 30.13 50.13 6.46
C GLN A 50 30.13 49.11 5.34
N GLN A 51 31.29 48.85 4.72
CA GLN A 51 31.42 47.89 3.64
C GLN A 51 31.25 46.46 4.15
N GLU A 52 31.82 46.13 5.30
CA GLU A 52 31.59 44.85 6.00
C GLU A 52 30.11 44.62 6.31
N MET A 53 29.42 45.63 6.85
CA MET A 53 27.96 45.54 7.11
C MET A 53 27.15 45.32 5.83
N ARG A 54 27.54 45.93 4.70
CA ARG A 54 26.89 45.68 3.40
C ARG A 54 27.11 44.25 2.93
N TYR A 55 28.33 43.76 3.08
CA TYR A 55 28.75 42.43 2.65
C TYR A 55 28.00 41.34 3.44
N ILE A 56 27.99 41.44 4.77
CA ILE A 56 27.29 40.48 5.66
C ILE A 56 25.79 40.43 5.34
N HIS A 57 25.14 41.57 5.17
CA HIS A 57 23.71 41.62 4.82
C HIS A 57 23.41 41.03 3.44
N ASN A 58 24.30 41.20 2.45
CA ASN A 58 24.14 40.58 1.15
C ASN A 58 24.32 39.07 1.20
N LEU A 59 25.25 38.57 2.02
CA LEU A 59 25.46 37.14 2.24
C LEU A 59 24.24 36.50 2.94
N GLN A 60 23.71 37.14 3.99
CA GLN A 60 22.47 36.68 4.65
C GLN A 60 21.27 36.66 3.69
N LYS A 61 21.17 37.62 2.76
CA LYS A 61 20.15 37.59 1.71
C LYS A 61 20.31 36.43 0.74
N GLN A 62 21.55 36.10 0.36
CA GLN A 62 21.83 34.95 -0.49
C GLN A 62 21.45 33.65 0.22
N GLU A 63 21.84 33.47 1.48
CA GLU A 63 21.47 32.28 2.27
C GLU A 63 19.94 32.11 2.41
N VAL A 64 19.20 33.19 2.66
CA VAL A 64 17.73 33.13 2.75
C VAL A 64 17.09 32.83 1.39
N LYS A 65 17.69 33.33 0.30
CA LYS A 65 17.25 33.02 -1.06
C LYS A 65 17.49 31.54 -1.40
N GLU A 66 18.68 31.02 -1.14
CA GLU A 66 19.02 29.62 -1.37
C GLU A 66 18.15 28.67 -0.53
N LYS A 67 17.90 28.99 0.74
CA LYS A 67 16.98 28.21 1.60
C LYS A 67 15.53 28.21 1.09
N HIS A 68 15.10 29.27 0.42
CA HIS A 68 13.77 29.33 -0.20
C HIS A 68 13.75 28.53 -1.50
N GLU A 69 14.76 28.69 -2.37
CA GLU A 69 14.90 27.94 -3.62
C GLU A 69 14.98 26.43 -3.37
N LYS A 70 15.76 26.00 -2.36
CA LYS A 70 15.85 24.60 -1.94
C LYS A 70 14.49 24.06 -1.50
N ARG A 71 13.77 24.77 -0.64
CA ARG A 71 12.41 24.39 -0.21
C ARG A 71 11.42 24.29 -1.36
N VAL A 72 11.55 25.13 -2.39
CA VAL A 72 10.72 25.07 -3.61
C VAL A 72 11.10 23.85 -4.47
N LEU A 73 12.39 23.53 -4.56
CA LEU A 73 12.92 22.40 -5.33
C LEU A 73 12.54 21.05 -4.70
N ASP A 74 12.68 20.92 -3.37
CA ASP A 74 12.35 19.73 -2.60
C ASP A 74 10.86 19.33 -2.74
N ARG A 75 9.99 20.31 -3.06
CA ARG A 75 8.55 20.08 -3.27
C ARG A 75 8.23 19.45 -4.61
N ASN A 76 9.00 19.78 -5.65
CA ASN A 76 8.79 19.26 -6.99
C ASN A 76 10.15 18.75 -7.48
N PRO A 77 10.56 17.56 -7.00
CA PRO A 77 11.89 17.04 -7.28
C PRO A 77 12.08 17.02 -8.79
N SER A 78 13.08 17.74 -9.26
CA SER A 78 13.51 17.58 -10.65
C SER A 78 13.83 16.10 -10.85
N GLY A 79 13.57 15.53 -12.02
CA GLY A 79 13.89 14.11 -12.29
C GLY A 79 15.37 13.73 -12.11
N PHE A 80 16.23 14.68 -11.75
CA PHE A 80 17.58 14.46 -11.25
C PHE A 80 17.54 14.24 -9.74
N MET A 81 17.84 13.02 -9.34
CA MET A 81 17.89 12.57 -7.95
C MET A 81 19.35 12.39 -7.52
N THR A 82 19.66 12.74 -6.28
CA THR A 82 20.99 12.49 -5.71
C THR A 82 21.21 11.00 -5.44
N VAL A 83 22.46 10.55 -5.34
CA VAL A 83 22.79 9.14 -5.05
C VAL A 83 22.16 8.69 -3.72
N GLU A 84 22.18 9.55 -2.70
CA GLU A 84 21.59 9.27 -1.38
C GLU A 84 20.06 9.08 -1.44
N GLU A 85 19.36 9.92 -2.22
CA GLU A 85 17.92 9.76 -2.43
C GLU A 85 17.58 8.49 -3.23
N TYR A 86 18.41 8.13 -4.21
CA TYR A 86 18.29 6.86 -4.92
C TYR A 86 18.44 5.67 -3.97
N GLU A 87 19.47 5.69 -3.12
CA GLU A 87 19.72 4.64 -2.12
C GLU A 87 18.56 4.51 -1.12
N LEU A 88 17.95 5.62 -0.69
CA LEU A 88 16.76 5.61 0.17
C LEU A 88 15.51 5.05 -0.55
N LEU A 89 15.29 5.39 -1.81
CA LEU A 89 14.14 4.88 -2.58
C LEU A 89 14.31 3.41 -3.00
N SER A 90 15.54 2.99 -3.24
CA SER A 90 15.94 1.62 -3.62
C SER A 90 16.15 0.71 -2.42
N ALA A 91 16.19 1.26 -1.21
CA ALA A 91 16.16 0.48 0.02
C ALA A 91 15.01 -0.53 -0.05
N PRO A 92 15.24 -1.79 0.35
CA PRO A 92 14.25 -2.84 0.23
C PRO A 92 13.02 -2.46 1.06
N LYS A 93 11.95 -2.07 0.37
CA LYS A 93 10.65 -1.81 1.00
C LYS A 93 10.10 -3.13 1.51
N ASP A 94 9.55 -3.10 2.72
CA ASP A 94 8.88 -4.26 3.29
C ASP A 94 7.66 -4.59 2.43
N LYS A 95 7.73 -5.72 1.72
CA LYS A 95 6.69 -6.16 0.77
C LYS A 95 5.35 -6.40 1.46
N THR A 96 5.36 -6.58 2.79
CA THR A 96 4.17 -6.81 3.61
C THR A 96 3.36 -5.54 3.86
N ALA A 97 3.96 -4.35 3.73
CA ALA A 97 3.33 -3.05 4.02
C ALA A 97 2.81 -2.31 2.78
N GLN A 98 2.97 -2.90 1.59
CA GLN A 98 2.54 -2.26 0.34
C GLN A 98 1.03 -2.47 0.15
N GLU A 99 0.24 -1.39 0.13
CA GLU A 99 -1.19 -1.48 -0.16
C GLU A 99 -1.40 -1.96 -1.60
N ILE A 100 -2.07 -3.10 -1.74
CA ILE A 100 -2.38 -3.67 -3.06
C ILE A 100 -3.78 -3.20 -3.45
N GLU A 101 -3.85 -2.42 -4.53
CA GLU A 101 -5.11 -2.06 -5.14
C GLU A 101 -5.77 -3.31 -5.75
N ILE A 102 -7.09 -3.39 -5.65
CA ILE A 102 -7.87 -4.44 -6.32
C ILE A 102 -7.60 -4.31 -7.83
N PRO A 103 -7.18 -5.38 -8.51
CA PRO A 103 -6.84 -5.32 -9.93
C PRO A 103 -8.05 -4.82 -10.72
N LYS A 104 -7.90 -3.65 -11.33
CA LYS A 104 -8.92 -3.07 -12.21
C LYS A 104 -8.90 -3.83 -13.53
N VAL A 105 -10.08 -4.17 -14.04
CA VAL A 105 -10.19 -4.79 -15.37
C VAL A 105 -9.78 -3.74 -16.40
N GLU A 106 -8.71 -4.02 -17.15
CA GLU A 106 -8.20 -3.10 -18.17
C GLU A 106 -9.23 -2.94 -19.31
N LYS A 107 -9.56 -1.69 -19.64
CA LYS A 107 -10.46 -1.34 -20.74
C LYS A 107 -9.65 -1.07 -22.00
N GLY A 108 -9.81 -1.90 -23.03
CA GLY A 108 -9.24 -1.64 -24.35
C GLY A 108 -9.77 -0.32 -24.92
N SER A 109 -8.94 0.42 -25.67
CA SER A 109 -9.25 1.76 -26.19
C SER A 109 -10.57 1.85 -26.96
N ASP A 110 -10.93 0.76 -27.64
CA ASP A 110 -12.07 0.72 -28.58
C ASP A 110 -13.35 0.12 -27.94
N MET A 111 -13.29 -0.35 -26.70
CA MET A 111 -14.44 -0.97 -26.04
C MET A 111 -15.28 0.03 -25.26
N LYS A 112 -16.54 0.23 -25.67
CA LYS A 112 -17.52 1.09 -24.97
C LYS A 112 -17.81 0.59 -23.55
N TYR A 113 -17.88 -0.73 -23.39
CA TYR A 113 -18.19 -1.41 -22.13
C TYR A 113 -17.33 -2.66 -21.98
N VAL A 114 -16.78 -2.85 -20.78
CA VAL A 114 -16.10 -4.09 -20.40
C VAL A 114 -16.91 -4.69 -19.26
N PRO A 115 -17.39 -5.93 -19.38
CA PRO A 115 -18.18 -6.58 -18.34
C PRO A 115 -17.35 -6.73 -17.07
N GLN A 116 -17.70 -5.95 -16.04
CA GLN A 116 -17.09 -6.07 -14.72
C GLN A 116 -17.80 -7.19 -13.95
N PRO A 117 -17.08 -8.24 -13.52
CA PRO A 117 -17.68 -9.33 -12.77
C PRO A 117 -18.17 -8.84 -11.41
N THR A 118 -19.39 -9.23 -11.03
CA THR A 118 -19.87 -9.08 -9.65
C THR A 118 -19.54 -10.34 -8.87
N TYR A 119 -19.19 -10.16 -7.60
CA TYR A 119 -18.74 -11.22 -6.71
C TYR A 119 -19.67 -11.31 -5.51
N LYS A 120 -20.05 -12.52 -5.11
CA LYS A 120 -20.74 -12.77 -3.83
C LYS A 120 -19.96 -13.75 -2.97
N ILE A 121 -20.16 -13.61 -1.67
CA ILE A 121 -19.65 -14.54 -0.67
C ILE A 121 -20.62 -15.72 -0.57
N VAL A 122 -20.11 -16.93 -0.75
CA VAL A 122 -20.85 -18.19 -0.62
C VAL A 122 -20.14 -19.06 0.41
N ARG A 123 -20.90 -19.93 1.08
CA ARG A 123 -20.34 -20.99 1.93
C ARG A 123 -19.44 -21.91 1.11
N TYR A 124 -18.25 -22.20 1.62
CA TYR A 124 -17.22 -22.94 0.90
C TYR A 124 -17.58 -24.42 0.75
N ASN A 125 -17.97 -25.06 1.86
CA ASN A 125 -18.27 -26.49 1.99
C ASN A 125 -19.77 -26.80 1.83
N ASN A 126 -20.37 -26.34 0.73
CA ASN A 126 -21.79 -26.57 0.43
C ASN A 126 -21.97 -27.16 -0.97
N PRO A 127 -22.38 -28.43 -1.12
CA PRO A 127 -22.71 -29.39 -0.05
C PRO A 127 -21.48 -29.89 0.74
N PRO A 128 -21.65 -30.46 1.96
CA PRO A 128 -20.53 -30.94 2.77
C PRO A 128 -19.65 -31.97 2.06
N GLY A 129 -18.33 -31.85 2.21
CA GLY A 129 -17.32 -32.71 1.58
C GLY A 129 -17.04 -32.43 0.10
N SER A 130 -17.79 -31.51 -0.54
CA SER A 130 -17.63 -31.14 -1.95
C SER A 130 -16.34 -30.42 -2.36
N PRO A 131 -15.60 -29.71 -1.48
CA PRO A 131 -14.42 -28.98 -1.91
C PRO A 131 -13.34 -29.90 -2.49
N GLU A 132 -12.91 -29.64 -3.72
CA GLU A 132 -11.89 -30.43 -4.42
C GLU A 132 -10.92 -29.53 -5.17
N LEU A 133 -9.66 -29.93 -5.23
CA LEU A 133 -8.64 -29.21 -5.99
C LEU A 133 -8.71 -29.56 -7.47
N SER A 134 -8.85 -28.53 -8.31
CA SER A 134 -8.78 -28.66 -9.75
C SER A 134 -7.41 -28.19 -10.27
N ILE A 135 -6.63 -29.13 -10.79
CA ILE A 135 -5.34 -28.85 -11.43
C ILE A 135 -5.59 -28.51 -12.90
N LYS A 136 -5.16 -27.32 -13.33
CA LYS A 136 -5.38 -26.85 -14.71
C LYS A 136 -4.37 -27.48 -15.66
N LYS A 137 -4.71 -27.65 -16.94
CA LYS A 137 -3.79 -28.20 -17.96
C LYS A 137 -2.45 -27.46 -18.05
N ARG A 138 -2.44 -26.13 -17.85
CA ARG A 138 -1.23 -25.30 -17.89
C ARG A 138 -0.30 -25.51 -16.69
N PHE A 139 -0.76 -26.16 -15.63
CA PHE A 139 0.00 -26.39 -14.39
C PHE A 139 1.35 -27.07 -14.64
N TYR A 140 1.41 -28.09 -15.51
CA TYR A 140 2.65 -28.81 -15.79
C TYR A 140 3.70 -27.92 -16.51
N ALA A 141 3.24 -26.88 -17.23
CA ALA A 141 4.13 -25.90 -17.86
C ALA A 141 4.56 -24.80 -16.88
N THR A 142 3.63 -24.27 -16.08
CA THR A 142 3.92 -23.20 -15.11
C THR A 142 4.62 -23.71 -13.84
N ARG A 143 4.56 -25.02 -13.58
CA ARG A 143 5.11 -25.75 -12.43
C ARG A 143 4.57 -25.34 -11.06
N GLN A 144 3.75 -24.31 -11.01
CA GLN A 144 3.07 -23.83 -9.82
C GLN A 144 1.65 -23.39 -10.17
N GLN A 145 0.72 -23.65 -9.24
CA GLN A 145 -0.65 -23.14 -9.29
C GLN A 145 -1.15 -22.87 -7.87
N ASN A 146 -1.67 -21.67 -7.64
CA ASN A 146 -2.42 -21.36 -6.42
C ASN A 146 -3.89 -21.67 -6.66
N ALA A 147 -4.50 -22.41 -5.74
CA ALA A 147 -5.92 -22.71 -5.79
C ALA A 147 -6.74 -21.68 -5.00
N GLN A 148 -8.07 -21.74 -5.16
CA GLN A 148 -8.97 -20.88 -4.39
C GLN A 148 -8.87 -21.21 -2.91
N GLY A 149 -8.70 -20.18 -2.08
CA GLY A 149 -8.64 -20.33 -0.63
C GLY A 149 -10.03 -20.35 0.03
N ILE A 150 -10.03 -20.78 1.29
CA ILE A 150 -11.16 -20.71 2.22
C ILE A 150 -10.92 -19.58 3.21
N THR A 151 -11.95 -18.79 3.49
CA THR A 151 -11.90 -17.73 4.50
C THR A 151 -12.52 -18.20 5.81
N SER A 152 -11.87 -17.84 6.91
CA SER A 152 -12.34 -18.08 8.28
C SER A 152 -13.73 -17.47 8.55
N PRO A 153 -14.49 -17.99 9.53
CA PRO A 153 -15.83 -17.51 9.83
C PRO A 153 -15.88 -16.04 10.28
N ASP A 154 -14.80 -15.56 10.90
CA ASP A 154 -14.64 -14.18 11.38
C ASP A 154 -13.97 -13.24 10.36
N PHE A 155 -13.63 -13.75 9.17
CA PHE A 155 -12.92 -13.02 8.12
C PHE A 155 -11.58 -12.42 8.57
N SER A 156 -10.89 -13.08 9.51
CA SER A 156 -9.56 -12.65 9.98
C SER A 156 -8.42 -13.22 9.14
N ILE A 157 -8.58 -14.45 8.66
CA ILE A 157 -7.58 -15.18 7.88
C ILE A 157 -8.20 -15.87 6.67
N MET A 158 -7.41 -16.01 5.61
CA MET A 158 -7.71 -16.83 4.43
C MET A 158 -6.62 -17.89 4.27
N VAL A 159 -7.03 -19.13 4.09
CA VAL A 159 -6.12 -20.27 3.91
C VAL A 159 -6.23 -20.74 2.48
N TYR A 160 -5.10 -20.87 1.77
CA TYR A 160 -5.10 -21.33 0.39
C TYR A 160 -3.98 -22.35 0.12
N PRO A 161 -4.23 -23.35 -0.73
CA PRO A 161 -3.19 -24.27 -1.16
C PRO A 161 -2.40 -23.73 -2.35
N SER A 162 -1.08 -23.91 -2.28
CA SER A 162 -0.13 -23.71 -3.37
C SER A 162 0.40 -25.07 -3.82
N ILE A 163 0.13 -25.40 -5.08
CA ILE A 163 0.47 -26.69 -5.68
C ILE A 163 1.73 -26.52 -6.52
N TYR A 164 2.66 -27.47 -6.40
CA TYR A 164 3.95 -27.48 -7.07
C TYR A 164 4.12 -28.76 -7.89
N TYR A 165 4.68 -28.64 -9.09
CA TYR A 165 5.08 -29.75 -9.92
C TYR A 165 6.60 -29.87 -9.97
N TYR A 166 7.12 -31.04 -9.62
CA TYR A 166 8.54 -31.37 -9.67
C TYR A 166 8.83 -32.22 -10.91
N PRO A 167 9.47 -31.66 -11.95
CA PRO A 167 9.71 -32.39 -13.20
C PRO A 167 10.67 -33.58 -13.05
N SER A 168 11.57 -33.54 -12.07
CA SER A 168 12.58 -34.59 -11.84
C SER A 168 11.95 -35.94 -11.48
N SER A 169 10.94 -35.94 -10.62
CA SER A 169 10.18 -37.12 -10.21
C SER A 169 8.80 -37.21 -10.88
N ALA A 170 8.44 -36.24 -11.73
CA ALA A 170 7.08 -36.04 -12.23
C ALA A 170 6.03 -36.04 -11.09
N ALA A 171 6.41 -35.52 -9.92
CA ALA A 171 5.58 -35.54 -8.72
C ALA A 171 4.86 -34.21 -8.48
N VAL A 172 3.71 -34.27 -7.82
CA VAL A 172 2.95 -33.10 -7.38
C VAL A 172 2.99 -33.04 -5.86
N ALA A 173 3.38 -31.89 -5.32
CA ALA A 173 3.31 -31.59 -3.89
C ALA A 173 2.45 -30.35 -3.65
N CYS A 174 2.03 -30.16 -2.40
CA CYS A 174 1.18 -29.06 -2.01
C CYS A 174 1.62 -28.50 -0.66
N ASP A 175 1.63 -27.17 -0.56
CA ASP A 175 1.80 -26.45 0.70
C ASP A 175 0.53 -25.64 0.97
N LEU A 176 0.18 -25.49 2.24
CA LEU A 176 -0.97 -24.73 2.69
C LEU A 176 -0.49 -23.46 3.39
N PHE A 177 -0.91 -22.30 2.88
CA PHE A 177 -0.49 -20.99 3.39
C PHE A 177 -1.66 -20.21 3.97
N VAL A 178 -1.33 -19.28 4.86
CA VAL A 178 -2.28 -18.36 5.50
C VAL A 178 -2.01 -16.95 5.04
N ILE A 179 -3.06 -16.23 4.67
CA ILE A 179 -3.05 -14.78 4.40
C ILE A 179 -3.88 -14.11 5.50
N PRO A 180 -3.28 -13.27 6.34
CA PRO A 180 -4.03 -12.41 7.24
C PRO A 180 -4.84 -11.40 6.43
N LEU A 181 -6.10 -11.18 6.82
CA LEU A 181 -7.01 -10.25 6.16
C LEU A 181 -7.08 -8.93 6.93
N GLU A 182 -7.20 -7.83 6.19
CA GLU A 182 -7.30 -6.49 6.74
C GLU A 182 -8.56 -6.29 7.59
N LYS A 183 -8.45 -5.60 8.72
CA LYS A 183 -9.56 -5.48 9.68
C LYS A 183 -10.59 -4.42 9.28
N ASN A 184 -10.16 -3.34 8.62
CA ASN A 184 -10.93 -2.10 8.47
C ASN A 184 -11.83 -2.03 7.22
N GLU A 185 -11.98 -3.13 6.47
CA GLU A 185 -12.74 -3.16 5.21
C GLU A 185 -14.01 -4.00 5.28
N THR A 186 -14.83 -3.94 4.21
CA THR A 186 -15.97 -4.84 4.06
C THR A 186 -15.48 -6.28 3.81
N ASN A 187 -16.22 -7.28 4.29
CA ASN A 187 -15.82 -8.70 4.19
C ASN A 187 -15.51 -9.14 2.75
N LEU A 188 -16.20 -8.59 1.75
CA LEU A 188 -15.92 -8.89 0.34
C LEU A 188 -14.58 -8.29 -0.11
N ASN A 189 -14.33 -7.03 0.24
CA ASN A 189 -13.09 -6.34 -0.13
C ASN A 189 -11.87 -6.97 0.55
N LYS A 190 -12.01 -7.40 1.81
CA LYS A 190 -10.98 -8.16 2.53
C LYS A 190 -10.48 -9.36 1.72
N ILE A 191 -11.40 -10.16 1.20
CA ILE A 191 -11.06 -11.35 0.42
C ILE A 191 -10.54 -10.98 -0.98
N MET A 192 -11.10 -9.93 -1.62
CA MET A 192 -10.65 -9.49 -2.95
C MET A 192 -9.25 -8.87 -2.96
N LYS A 193 -8.85 -8.21 -1.87
CA LYS A 193 -7.51 -7.65 -1.69
C LYS A 193 -6.50 -8.68 -1.19
N ALA A 194 -6.96 -9.84 -0.73
CA ALA A 194 -6.09 -10.87 -0.19
C ALA A 194 -5.08 -11.32 -1.27
N ASN A 195 -3.80 -11.13 -0.97
CA ASN A 195 -2.72 -11.41 -1.90
C ASN A 195 -1.67 -12.33 -1.26
N VAL A 196 -1.10 -13.19 -2.09
CA VAL A 196 0.02 -14.08 -1.79
C VAL A 196 1.22 -13.31 -1.22
N MET A 197 1.40 -12.03 -1.55
CA MET A 197 2.49 -11.21 -1.00
C MET A 197 2.41 -10.99 0.52
N HIS A 198 1.19 -10.93 1.08
CA HIS A 198 0.99 -10.73 2.52
C HIS A 198 0.89 -12.05 3.30
N ARG A 199 1.12 -13.19 2.65
CA ARG A 199 1.05 -14.50 3.31
C ARG A 199 2.10 -14.63 4.40
N TRP A 200 1.82 -15.47 5.40
CA TRP A 200 2.86 -15.94 6.30
C TRP A 200 3.92 -16.73 5.51
N PRO A 201 5.22 -16.50 5.79
CA PRO A 201 6.31 -17.09 5.01
C PRO A 201 6.33 -18.60 5.11
N ASP A 202 6.03 -19.14 6.30
CA ASP A 202 6.03 -20.56 6.57
C ASP A 202 4.66 -21.17 6.29
N PRO A 203 4.60 -22.29 5.55
CA PRO A 203 3.35 -23.02 5.35
C PRO A 203 2.88 -23.69 6.65
N ILE A 204 1.57 -23.69 6.89
CA ILE A 204 0.98 -24.35 8.07
C ILE A 204 0.96 -25.87 7.93
N LEU A 205 0.88 -26.37 6.70
CA LEU A 205 0.96 -27.78 6.33
C LEU A 205 1.72 -27.91 5.02
N SER A 206 2.51 -28.96 4.89
CA SER A 206 3.22 -29.30 3.65
C SER A 206 3.15 -30.80 3.44
N THR A 207 2.89 -31.23 2.21
CA THR A 207 3.02 -32.64 1.84
C THR A 207 4.49 -33.03 1.74
N ASP A 208 4.78 -34.32 1.81
CA ASP A 208 6.13 -34.81 1.54
C ASP A 208 6.58 -34.50 0.10
N LYS A 209 7.80 -33.97 -0.02
CA LYS A 209 8.46 -33.51 -1.26
C LYS A 209 9.60 -34.43 -1.69
N SER A 210 9.71 -35.61 -1.09
CA SER A 210 10.72 -36.60 -1.44
C SER A 210 10.68 -36.95 -2.94
N ILE A 211 11.86 -37.08 -3.53
CA ILE A 211 12.05 -37.35 -4.98
C ILE A 211 11.95 -38.87 -5.26
N THR A 212 11.87 -39.70 -4.22
CA THR A 212 11.86 -41.16 -4.32
C THR A 212 10.58 -41.69 -4.98
N ASP A 213 9.45 -40.99 -4.81
CA ASP A 213 8.14 -41.45 -5.24
C ASP A 213 7.76 -40.87 -6.61
N ASN A 214 8.32 -41.46 -7.66
CA ASN A 214 8.05 -41.04 -9.03
C ASN A 214 6.56 -41.11 -9.39
N TYR A 215 6.08 -40.12 -10.13
CA TYR A 215 4.69 -39.97 -10.59
C TYR A 215 3.62 -39.87 -9.48
N SER A 216 4.05 -39.69 -8.22
CA SER A 216 3.13 -39.48 -7.10
C SER A 216 2.48 -38.10 -7.16
N PHE A 217 1.23 -38.01 -6.71
CA PHE A 217 0.59 -36.73 -6.45
C PHE A 217 0.10 -36.68 -5.01
N ARG A 218 0.43 -35.59 -4.34
CA ARG A 218 0.02 -35.28 -2.97
C ARG A 218 -0.59 -33.88 -2.97
N THR A 219 -1.85 -33.78 -2.54
CA THR A 219 -2.59 -32.51 -2.57
C THR A 219 -3.30 -32.27 -1.26
N LEU A 220 -3.25 -31.04 -0.75
CA LEU A 220 -3.92 -30.63 0.49
C LEU A 220 -5.10 -29.74 0.14
N THR A 221 -6.31 -30.23 0.38
CA THR A 221 -7.53 -29.44 0.16
C THR A 221 -8.12 -29.06 1.51
N PRO A 222 -8.20 -27.76 1.86
CA PRO A 222 -8.97 -27.36 3.02
C PRO A 222 -10.43 -27.70 2.79
N VAL A 223 -11.07 -28.30 3.81
CA VAL A 223 -12.48 -28.72 3.77
C VAL A 223 -13.34 -27.65 4.43
N ASP A 224 -13.13 -27.40 5.73
CA ASP A 224 -13.85 -26.36 6.45
C ASP A 224 -13.16 -25.96 7.77
N PHE A 225 -13.57 -24.83 8.33
CA PHE A 225 -13.22 -24.37 9.68
C PHE A 225 -14.18 -24.94 10.74
N SER A 226 -13.68 -25.05 11.96
CA SER A 226 -14.55 -25.22 13.15
C SER A 226 -15.42 -23.98 13.35
N ALA A 227 -16.51 -24.12 14.13
CA ALA A 227 -17.49 -23.04 14.31
C ALA A 227 -16.88 -21.76 14.94
N ASP A 228 -15.88 -21.93 15.80
CA ASP A 228 -15.11 -20.87 16.45
C ASP A 228 -13.93 -20.36 15.59
N GLY A 229 -13.65 -21.00 14.45
CA GLY A 229 -12.53 -20.65 13.56
C GLY A 229 -11.14 -21.04 14.06
N THR A 230 -11.04 -21.76 15.19
CA THR A 230 -9.74 -22.12 15.81
C THR A 230 -9.07 -23.32 15.15
N LYS A 231 -9.84 -24.17 14.46
CA LYS A 231 -9.34 -25.37 13.77
C LYS A 231 -9.72 -25.35 12.30
N LEU A 232 -8.89 -25.97 11.48
CA LEU A 232 -9.13 -26.22 10.05
C LEU A 232 -9.02 -27.71 9.76
N LEU A 233 -10.07 -28.27 9.15
CA LEU A 233 -10.03 -29.60 8.58
C LEU A 233 -9.46 -29.53 7.16
N VAL A 234 -8.45 -30.35 6.90
CA VAL A 234 -7.78 -30.47 5.61
C VAL A 234 -7.79 -31.94 5.21
N LYS A 235 -8.09 -32.22 3.95
CA LYS A 235 -7.91 -33.56 3.38
C LYS A 235 -6.66 -33.61 2.55
N GLU A 236 -5.79 -34.58 2.83
CA GLU A 236 -4.64 -34.91 2.02
C GLU A 236 -5.01 -36.07 1.09
N LYS A 237 -4.89 -35.86 -0.22
CA LYS A 237 -5.04 -36.95 -1.20
C LYS A 237 -3.68 -37.37 -1.70
N ILE A 238 -3.41 -38.67 -1.59
CA ILE A 238 -2.19 -39.31 -2.05
C ILE A 238 -2.57 -40.31 -3.13
N GLY A 239 -1.84 -40.29 -4.24
CA GLY A 239 -2.02 -41.27 -5.30
C GLY A 239 -0.90 -41.24 -6.32
N TYR A 240 -1.07 -42.00 -7.39
CA TYR A 240 -0.16 -42.02 -8.52
C TYR A 240 -0.87 -41.58 -9.78
N SER A 241 -0.17 -40.85 -10.64
CA SER A 241 -0.74 -40.29 -11.86
C SER A 241 -1.33 -41.35 -12.81
N LYS A 242 -0.86 -42.61 -12.72
CA LYS A 242 -1.34 -43.75 -13.51
C LYS A 242 -2.43 -44.57 -12.80
N ASP A 243 -2.30 -44.75 -11.49
CA ASP A 243 -3.15 -45.68 -10.70
C ASP A 243 -4.25 -44.96 -9.90
N GLY A 244 -4.33 -43.63 -10.02
CA GLY A 244 -5.33 -42.80 -9.35
C GLY A 244 -5.08 -42.59 -7.86
N ILE A 245 -6.12 -42.12 -7.15
CA ILE A 245 -6.08 -41.79 -5.71
C ILE A 245 -5.98 -43.07 -4.90
N TRP A 246 -4.88 -43.24 -4.16
CA TRP A 246 -4.63 -44.39 -3.31
C TRP A 246 -5.29 -44.26 -1.94
N GLN A 247 -5.13 -43.10 -1.30
CA GLN A 247 -5.69 -42.83 0.01
C GLN A 247 -5.95 -41.33 0.20
N THR A 248 -7.03 -41.05 0.91
CA THR A 248 -7.33 -39.75 1.51
C THR A 248 -7.08 -39.84 3.01
N ASN A 249 -6.30 -38.90 3.54
CA ASN A 249 -6.10 -38.69 4.98
C ASN A 249 -6.84 -37.43 5.43
N ALA A 250 -7.33 -37.43 6.66
CA ALA A 250 -7.92 -36.25 7.29
C ALA A 250 -6.91 -35.67 8.27
N ILE A 251 -6.65 -34.37 8.18
CA ILE A 251 -5.69 -33.65 9.01
C ILE A 251 -6.43 -32.47 9.63
N VAL A 252 -6.25 -32.26 10.93
CA VAL A 252 -6.74 -31.09 11.63
C VAL A 252 -5.57 -30.18 11.96
N TYR A 253 -5.66 -28.92 11.58
CA TYR A 253 -4.72 -27.90 12.02
C TYR A 253 -5.38 -27.03 13.08
N ASP A 254 -4.74 -26.89 14.24
CA ASP A 254 -5.18 -26.01 15.32
C ASP A 254 -4.35 -24.72 15.30
N PHE A 255 -5.01 -23.57 15.07
CA PHE A 255 -4.36 -22.26 15.01
C PHE A 255 -3.93 -21.75 16.39
N THR A 256 -4.53 -22.24 17.47
CA THR A 256 -4.23 -21.81 18.84
C THR A 256 -2.91 -22.41 19.32
N THR A 257 -2.74 -23.72 19.13
CA THR A 257 -1.51 -24.45 19.50
C THR A 257 -0.48 -24.47 18.37
N ARG A 258 -0.88 -24.12 17.14
CA ARG A 258 -0.08 -24.21 15.90
C ARG A 258 0.42 -25.63 15.60
N THR A 259 -0.37 -26.62 16.00
CA THR A 259 -0.05 -28.04 15.80
C THR A 259 -1.01 -28.66 14.79
N SER A 260 -0.52 -29.65 14.05
CA SER A 260 -1.34 -30.48 13.18
C SER A 260 -1.52 -31.88 13.77
N TYR A 261 -2.72 -32.43 13.61
CA TYR A 261 -3.11 -33.76 14.05
C TYR A 261 -3.53 -34.56 12.82
N ASP A 262 -2.80 -35.63 12.52
CA ASP A 262 -3.13 -36.56 11.44
C ASP A 262 -4.06 -37.65 11.98
N LEU A 263 -5.27 -37.75 11.43
CA LEU A 263 -6.35 -38.59 11.94
C LEU A 263 -6.25 -40.02 11.40
N LYS A 264 -5.09 -40.65 11.56
CA LYS A 264 -4.79 -42.00 11.04
C LYS A 264 -5.68 -43.07 11.66
N GLU A 265 -6.08 -42.85 12.91
CA GLU A 265 -6.93 -43.73 13.71
C GLU A 265 -8.30 -43.93 13.06
N LEU A 266 -8.79 -42.95 12.29
CA LEU A 266 -10.05 -43.08 11.56
C LEU A 266 -9.99 -44.23 10.56
N ARG A 267 -8.94 -44.26 9.74
CA ARG A 267 -8.76 -45.34 8.75
C ARG A 267 -8.53 -46.68 9.44
N ALA A 268 -7.69 -46.70 10.48
CA ALA A 268 -7.38 -47.91 11.24
C ALA A 268 -8.65 -48.51 11.88
N ALA A 269 -9.52 -47.69 12.45
CA ALA A 269 -10.79 -48.14 13.05
C ALA A 269 -11.75 -48.73 12.02
N ILE A 270 -11.84 -48.14 10.83
CA ILE A 270 -12.68 -48.66 9.73
C ILE A 270 -12.16 -50.04 9.30
N VAL A 271 -10.85 -50.18 9.04
CA VAL A 271 -10.23 -51.46 8.66
C VAL A 271 -10.46 -52.51 9.74
N TYR A 272 -10.20 -52.16 11.00
CA TYR A 272 -10.40 -53.05 12.13
C TYR A 272 -11.86 -53.54 12.22
N TYR A 273 -12.83 -52.63 12.13
CA TYR A 273 -14.24 -52.99 12.25
C TYR A 273 -14.67 -53.95 11.14
N TRP A 274 -14.35 -53.65 9.88
CA TRP A 274 -14.75 -54.48 8.75
C TRP A 274 -14.06 -55.84 8.76
N LYS A 275 -12.80 -55.91 9.20
CA LYS A 275 -12.09 -57.17 9.38
C LYS A 275 -12.68 -58.02 10.50
N GLN A 276 -12.91 -57.45 11.69
CA GLN A 276 -13.33 -58.21 12.86
C GLN A 276 -14.82 -58.58 12.87
N TYR A 277 -15.70 -57.67 12.41
CA TYR A 277 -17.15 -57.85 12.55
C TYR A 277 -17.85 -58.22 11.23
N LYS A 278 -17.18 -58.07 10.09
CA LYS A 278 -17.76 -58.36 8.76
C LYS A 278 -16.94 -59.35 7.94
N ASP A 279 -15.79 -59.80 8.45
CA ASP A 279 -14.86 -60.71 7.76
C ASP A 279 -14.42 -60.20 6.38
N VAL A 280 -14.30 -58.87 6.25
CA VAL A 280 -13.83 -58.22 5.01
C VAL A 280 -12.48 -57.58 5.27
N ASN A 281 -11.45 -58.06 4.59
CA ASN A 281 -10.15 -57.42 4.60
C ASN A 281 -10.12 -56.24 3.61
N LEU A 282 -10.19 -55.02 4.15
CA LEU A 282 -10.17 -53.80 3.33
C LEU A 282 -8.80 -53.52 2.72
N ASP A 283 -7.70 -54.06 3.28
CA ASP A 283 -6.36 -53.86 2.73
C ASP A 283 -6.20 -54.48 1.32
N ASP A 284 -6.98 -55.52 1.04
CA ASP A 284 -6.99 -56.20 -0.27
C ASP A 284 -7.96 -55.53 -1.27
N LYS A 285 -8.67 -54.48 -0.85
CA LYS A 285 -9.73 -53.82 -1.63
C LYS A 285 -9.38 -52.36 -1.84
N ARG A 286 -9.86 -51.78 -2.94
CA ARG A 286 -9.77 -50.33 -3.13
C ARG A 286 -10.89 -49.67 -2.32
N TRP A 287 -10.52 -48.82 -1.37
CA TRP A 287 -11.48 -48.07 -0.56
C TRP A 287 -10.88 -46.74 -0.15
N ASP A 288 -11.73 -45.76 0.17
CA ASP A 288 -11.28 -44.46 0.63
C ASP A 288 -12.26 -43.78 1.59
N ILE A 289 -11.79 -42.71 2.24
CA ILE A 289 -12.59 -41.87 3.13
C ILE A 289 -12.84 -40.49 2.49
N TYR A 290 -13.98 -39.91 2.84
CA TYR A 290 -14.46 -38.62 2.40
C TYR A 290 -14.80 -37.78 3.64
N PRO A 291 -13.84 -36.98 4.13
CA PRO A 291 -14.09 -36.06 5.24
C PRO A 291 -15.14 -35.02 4.81
N LEU A 292 -16.23 -34.93 5.57
CA LEU A 292 -17.35 -34.04 5.25
C LEU A 292 -17.19 -32.67 5.91
N GLY A 293 -16.71 -32.64 7.15
CA GLY A 293 -16.59 -31.44 7.97
C GLY A 293 -16.76 -31.74 9.46
N PHE A 294 -16.90 -30.68 10.26
CA PHE A 294 -17.17 -30.77 11.69
C PHE A 294 -18.66 -31.03 11.96
N ASP A 295 -18.96 -31.89 12.93
CA ASP A 295 -20.34 -32.14 13.37
C ASP A 295 -20.95 -30.86 13.97
N ILE A 296 -22.22 -30.59 13.67
CA ILE A 296 -22.94 -29.44 14.24
C ILE A 296 -23.22 -29.60 15.74
N ASN A 297 -23.44 -30.84 16.20
CA ASN A 297 -23.82 -31.13 17.59
C ASN A 297 -22.59 -31.31 18.48
N GLU A 298 -21.50 -31.83 17.92
CA GLU A 298 -20.21 -32.03 18.59
C GLU A 298 -19.10 -31.32 17.78
N PRO A 299 -18.90 -29.99 17.94
CA PRO A 299 -18.00 -29.19 17.09
C PRO A 299 -16.52 -29.59 17.11
N ASP A 300 -16.10 -30.39 18.09
CA ASP A 300 -14.74 -30.92 18.19
C ASP A 300 -14.55 -32.22 17.40
N ARG A 301 -15.63 -32.78 16.82
CA ARG A 301 -15.60 -34.04 16.09
C ARG A 301 -15.77 -33.82 14.60
N ILE A 302 -15.07 -34.64 13.83
CA ILE A 302 -15.10 -34.65 12.37
C ILE A 302 -15.86 -35.87 11.90
N VAL A 303 -16.71 -35.67 10.90
CA VAL A 303 -17.47 -36.74 10.26
C VAL A 303 -16.87 -37.05 8.90
N ALA A 304 -16.72 -38.34 8.60
CA ALA A 304 -16.27 -38.83 7.32
C ALA A 304 -17.13 -39.99 6.84
N TYR A 305 -17.33 -40.06 5.53
CA TYR A 305 -17.92 -41.21 4.87
C TYR A 305 -16.84 -42.13 4.34
N ALA A 306 -17.06 -43.44 4.41
CA ALA A 306 -16.15 -44.42 3.85
C ALA A 306 -16.83 -45.16 2.69
N TYR A 307 -16.10 -45.39 1.61
CA TYR A 307 -16.59 -46.10 0.43
C TYR A 307 -15.56 -47.11 -0.08
N ALA A 308 -16.03 -48.29 -0.49
CA ALA A 308 -15.25 -49.27 -1.23
C ALA A 308 -15.59 -49.21 -2.72
N TYR A 309 -14.56 -49.29 -3.55
CA TYR A 309 -14.64 -49.27 -5.01
C TYR A 309 -14.43 -50.68 -5.55
N THR A 310 -15.52 -51.31 -6.00
CA THR A 310 -15.51 -52.68 -6.52
C THR A 310 -15.48 -52.75 -8.06
N GLY A 311 -15.43 -51.60 -8.75
CA GLY A 311 -15.53 -51.50 -10.21
C GLY A 311 -16.94 -51.22 -10.71
N GLU A 312 -17.96 -51.42 -9.86
CA GLU A 312 -19.36 -51.03 -10.09
C GLU A 312 -19.73 -49.82 -9.21
N ALA A 313 -20.99 -49.70 -8.78
CA ALA A 313 -21.42 -48.67 -7.84
C ALA A 313 -20.63 -48.77 -6.51
N PRO A 314 -20.08 -47.65 -6.00
CA PRO A 314 -19.34 -47.66 -4.74
C PRO A 314 -20.17 -48.20 -3.58
N VAL A 315 -19.61 -49.12 -2.80
CA VAL A 315 -20.26 -49.69 -1.62
C VAL A 315 -19.99 -48.78 -0.43
N PHE A 316 -21.05 -48.32 0.22
CA PHE A 316 -20.94 -47.48 1.40
C PHE A 316 -20.51 -48.30 2.63
N LEU A 317 -19.38 -47.93 3.22
CA LEU A 317 -18.77 -48.60 4.38
C LEU A 317 -19.18 -47.98 5.73
N GLY A 318 -20.01 -46.94 5.70
CA GLY A 318 -20.57 -46.27 6.88
C GLY A 318 -20.16 -44.81 7.04
N SER A 319 -20.88 -44.13 7.93
CA SER A 319 -20.59 -42.81 8.45
C SER A 319 -19.81 -42.95 9.75
N TRP A 320 -18.64 -42.32 9.81
CA TRP A 320 -17.71 -42.41 10.92
C TRP A 320 -17.43 -41.03 11.50
N SER A 321 -17.21 -40.96 12.81
CA SER A 321 -16.87 -39.74 13.53
C SER A 321 -15.58 -39.93 14.31
N ILE A 322 -14.67 -38.97 14.24
CA ILE A 322 -13.42 -38.98 15.00
C ILE A 322 -13.25 -37.65 15.73
N ASP A 323 -12.61 -37.69 16.90
CA ASP A 323 -12.21 -36.49 17.63
C ASP A 323 -11.15 -35.68 16.87
N SER A 324 -11.08 -34.35 17.09
CA SER A 324 -10.14 -33.46 16.40
C SER A 324 -8.67 -33.81 16.61
N LYS A 325 -8.36 -34.55 17.69
CA LYS A 325 -7.01 -35.03 18.01
C LYS A 325 -6.72 -36.46 17.55
N GLY A 326 -7.72 -37.19 17.04
CA GLY A 326 -7.57 -38.57 16.59
C GLY A 326 -7.76 -39.65 17.67
N GLU A 327 -8.06 -39.29 18.92
CA GLU A 327 -8.04 -40.24 20.04
C GLU A 327 -9.20 -41.26 20.04
N GLN A 328 -10.41 -40.82 19.67
CA GLN A 328 -11.61 -41.66 19.74
C GLN A 328 -12.41 -41.65 18.43
N THR A 329 -12.49 -42.81 17.78
CA THR A 329 -13.34 -43.05 16.61
C THR A 329 -14.66 -43.71 16.99
N ARG A 330 -15.76 -43.30 16.36
CA ARG A 330 -17.12 -43.82 16.55
C ARG A 330 -17.76 -44.10 15.19
N LEU A 331 -18.49 -45.20 15.08
CA LEU A 331 -19.38 -45.46 13.96
C LEU A 331 -20.73 -44.80 14.24
N ILE A 332 -21.24 -43.99 13.31
CA ILE A 332 -22.52 -43.30 13.42
C ILE A 332 -23.63 -44.14 12.78
N SER A 333 -23.43 -44.60 11.54
CA SER A 333 -24.44 -45.35 10.80
C SER A 333 -23.85 -46.15 9.64
N PHE A 334 -24.51 -47.24 9.25
CA PHE A 334 -24.24 -47.94 7.98
C PHE A 334 -25.13 -47.47 6.83
N ASN A 335 -26.10 -46.62 7.10
CA ASN A 335 -26.95 -46.05 6.07
C ASN A 335 -26.42 -44.69 5.69
N ASN A 336 -26.52 -44.34 4.40
CA ASN A 336 -26.22 -43.00 3.91
C ASN A 336 -27.34 -42.05 4.36
N LYS A 337 -27.33 -41.71 5.65
CA LYS A 337 -28.21 -40.69 6.24
C LYS A 337 -27.47 -39.36 6.17
N ASP A 338 -28.21 -38.29 5.88
CA ASP A 338 -27.67 -36.94 5.94
C ASP A 338 -27.25 -36.62 7.38
N VAL A 339 -25.94 -36.67 7.63
CA VAL A 339 -25.35 -36.17 8.87
C VAL A 339 -25.31 -34.65 8.79
N GLN A 340 -25.67 -33.99 9.89
CA GLN A 340 -25.65 -32.53 9.95
C GLN A 340 -24.21 -32.05 10.16
N ILE A 341 -23.65 -31.44 9.12
CA ILE A 341 -22.29 -30.91 9.11
C ILE A 341 -22.35 -29.38 9.21
N SER A 342 -21.50 -28.82 10.05
CA SER A 342 -21.33 -27.37 10.13
C SER A 342 -20.62 -26.84 8.88
N ILE A 343 -21.09 -25.72 8.36
CA ILE A 343 -20.58 -25.10 7.14
C ILE A 343 -20.15 -23.67 7.47
N ASN A 344 -18.88 -23.49 7.85
CA ASN A 344 -18.44 -22.27 8.51
C ASN A 344 -17.64 -21.35 7.58
N GLY A 345 -16.78 -21.92 6.75
CA GLY A 345 -15.90 -21.18 5.86
C GLY A 345 -16.59 -20.59 4.63
N PHE A 346 -15.95 -19.59 4.05
CA PHE A 346 -16.47 -18.80 2.95
C PHE A 346 -15.53 -18.80 1.73
N LYS A 347 -16.11 -18.58 0.54
CA LYS A 347 -15.41 -18.26 -0.71
C LYS A 347 -16.14 -17.21 -1.51
N ILE A 348 -15.42 -16.62 -2.46
CA ILE A 348 -16.01 -15.76 -3.47
C ILE A 348 -16.40 -16.58 -4.70
N VAL A 349 -17.60 -16.32 -5.22
CA VAL A 349 -18.07 -16.82 -6.52
C VAL A 349 -18.51 -15.62 -7.37
N GLN A 350 -18.25 -15.68 -8.67
CA GLN A 350 -18.77 -14.70 -9.62
C GLN A 350 -20.29 -14.91 -9.76
N ASP A 351 -21.07 -13.90 -9.40
CA ASP A 351 -22.54 -13.95 -9.35
C ASP A 351 -23.19 -13.29 -10.58
N GLY A 352 -22.40 -12.56 -11.38
CA GLY A 352 -22.89 -11.92 -12.60
C GLY A 352 -21.94 -10.86 -13.16
N VAL A 353 -22.52 -9.89 -13.83
CA VAL A 353 -21.84 -8.79 -14.49
C VAL A 353 -22.58 -7.48 -14.19
N VAL A 354 -21.84 -6.41 -13.85
CA VAL A 354 -22.44 -5.09 -13.56
C VAL A 354 -23.11 -4.52 -14.82
N PRO A 355 -24.39 -4.11 -14.76
CA PRO A 355 -25.08 -3.54 -15.92
C PRO A 355 -24.37 -2.28 -16.49
N PRO A 356 -24.38 -2.07 -17.82
CA PRO A 356 -23.69 -0.95 -18.46
C PRO A 356 -24.08 0.45 -17.97
N ASP A 357 -25.36 0.66 -17.63
CA ASP A 357 -25.88 1.96 -17.24
C ASP A 357 -25.32 2.43 -15.89
N GLN A 358 -25.15 1.50 -14.94
CA GLN A 358 -24.57 1.79 -13.63
C GLN A 358 -23.08 2.15 -13.75
N LEU A 359 -22.31 1.41 -14.57
CA LEU A 359 -20.90 1.71 -14.81
C LEU A 359 -20.70 3.09 -15.42
N HIS A 360 -21.55 3.52 -16.34
CA HIS A 360 -21.42 4.86 -16.94
C HIS A 360 -21.63 5.98 -15.92
N VAL A 361 -22.58 5.81 -14.99
CA VAL A 361 -22.82 6.78 -13.91
C VAL A 361 -21.64 6.80 -12.93
N GLU A 362 -21.14 5.63 -12.52
CA GLU A 362 -19.98 5.51 -11.63
C GLU A 362 -18.69 6.05 -12.26
N GLU A 363 -18.40 5.73 -13.53
CA GLU A 363 -17.25 6.29 -14.26
C GLU A 363 -17.33 7.82 -14.34
N GLN A 364 -18.53 8.38 -14.59
CA GLN A 364 -18.72 9.83 -14.63
C GLN A 364 -18.53 10.48 -13.26
N GLN A 365 -19.02 9.86 -12.19
CA GLN A 365 -18.82 10.33 -10.83
C GLN A 365 -17.34 10.25 -10.43
N ALA A 366 -16.67 9.12 -10.67
CA ALA A 366 -15.24 8.94 -10.39
C ALA A 366 -14.39 10.00 -11.12
N LYS A 367 -14.63 10.22 -12.42
CA LYS A 367 -13.94 11.28 -13.18
C LYS A 367 -14.21 12.68 -12.63
N ARG A 368 -15.39 12.95 -12.08
CA ARG A 368 -15.70 14.23 -11.42
C ARG A 368 -14.94 14.35 -10.10
N PHE A 369 -14.87 13.29 -9.31
CA PHE A 369 -14.12 13.24 -8.06
C PHE A 369 -12.61 13.38 -8.29
N GLU A 370 -12.02 12.63 -9.21
CA GLU A 370 -10.59 12.74 -9.57
C GLU A 370 -10.26 14.16 -10.04
N LYS A 371 -11.07 14.74 -10.94
CA LYS A 371 -10.89 16.14 -11.38
C LYS A 371 -11.06 17.14 -10.24
N ALA A 372 -11.93 16.87 -9.27
CA ALA A 372 -12.11 17.73 -8.11
C ALA A 372 -10.92 17.62 -7.14
N GLU A 373 -10.43 16.41 -6.87
CA GLU A 373 -9.22 16.18 -6.07
C GLU A 373 -7.98 16.78 -6.71
N GLU A 374 -7.78 16.60 -8.02
CA GLU A 374 -6.64 17.19 -8.73
C GLU A 374 -6.69 18.72 -8.68
N LYS A 375 -7.89 19.32 -8.80
CA LYS A 375 -8.08 20.76 -8.61
C LYS A 375 -7.81 21.19 -7.17
N ARG A 376 -8.22 20.40 -6.17
CA ARG A 376 -7.94 20.68 -4.75
C ARG A 376 -6.45 20.60 -4.45
N LYS A 377 -5.76 19.54 -4.87
CA LYS A 377 -4.30 19.39 -4.75
C LYS A 377 -3.57 20.56 -5.40
N LYS A 378 -3.90 20.91 -6.66
CA LYS A 378 -3.31 22.09 -7.33
C LYS A 378 -3.59 23.40 -6.60
N ALA A 379 -4.76 23.55 -5.97
CA ALA A 379 -5.11 24.74 -5.19
C ALA A 379 -4.36 24.80 -3.85
N GLU A 380 -4.23 23.66 -3.16
CA GLU A 380 -3.45 23.47 -1.93
C GLU A 380 -1.97 23.74 -2.21
N ASP A 381 -1.40 23.16 -3.27
CA ASP A 381 -0.03 23.41 -3.73
C ASP A 381 0.21 24.89 -4.05
N LYS A 382 -0.74 25.55 -4.71
CA LYS A 382 -0.63 26.97 -5.04
C LYS A 382 -0.73 27.84 -3.78
N ALA A 383 -1.57 27.48 -2.82
CA ALA A 383 -1.72 28.19 -1.56
C ALA A 383 -0.45 28.06 -0.70
N GLU A 384 0.14 26.88 -0.65
CA GLU A 384 1.40 26.64 0.05
C GLU A 384 2.57 27.39 -0.60
N LEU A 385 2.68 27.38 -1.94
CA LEU A 385 3.70 28.16 -2.66
C LEU A 385 3.57 29.66 -2.35
N LYS A 386 2.32 30.15 -2.29
CA LYS A 386 2.05 31.54 -1.94
C LYS A 386 2.50 31.86 -0.51
N LYS A 387 2.21 30.98 0.46
CA LYS A 387 2.69 31.14 1.85
C LYS A 387 4.21 31.19 1.91
N MET A 388 4.92 30.26 1.25
CA MET A 388 6.39 30.25 1.21
C MET A 388 6.97 31.53 0.58
N ASN A 389 6.36 32.03 -0.50
CA ASN A 389 6.77 33.28 -1.13
C ASN A 389 6.52 34.51 -0.25
N ASP A 390 5.39 34.54 0.45
CA ASP A 390 5.03 35.62 1.36
C ASP A 390 5.95 35.63 2.60
N GLU A 391 6.26 34.45 3.15
CA GLU A 391 7.29 34.26 4.19
C GLU A 391 8.64 34.79 3.73
N TYR A 392 9.15 34.32 2.58
CA TYR A 392 10.42 34.80 2.01
C TYR A 392 10.45 36.34 1.87
N LYS A 393 9.41 36.94 1.28
CA LYS A 393 9.31 38.39 1.15
C LYS A 393 9.29 39.10 2.50
N SER A 394 8.63 38.54 3.50
CA SER A 394 8.57 39.09 4.85
C SER A 394 9.94 39.08 5.53
N THR A 395 10.68 37.97 5.42
CA THR A 395 12.03 37.81 5.98
C THR A 395 13.01 38.77 5.31
N ILE A 396 13.00 38.87 3.98
CA ILE A 396 13.81 39.84 3.24
C ILE A 396 13.47 41.28 3.65
N LYS A 397 12.20 41.60 3.88
CA LYS A 397 11.77 42.93 4.33
C LYS A 397 12.25 43.25 5.75
N GLN A 398 12.21 42.27 6.66
CA GLN A 398 12.73 42.41 8.03
C GLN A 398 14.24 42.65 8.03
N MET A 399 15.01 41.81 7.31
CA MET A 399 16.47 41.98 7.20
C MET A 399 16.85 43.34 6.61
N ASN A 400 16.14 43.80 5.57
CA ASN A 400 16.37 45.14 4.99
C ASN A 400 16.06 46.28 5.98
N ALA A 401 15.10 46.08 6.89
CA ALA A 401 14.74 47.07 7.90
C ALA A 401 15.78 47.11 9.02
N GLU A 402 16.26 45.95 9.47
CA GLU A 402 17.34 45.80 10.45
C GLU A 402 18.64 46.41 9.92
N TYR A 403 19.07 46.03 8.72
CA TYR A 403 20.25 46.63 8.07
C TYR A 403 20.16 48.16 7.96
N LYS A 404 18.97 48.72 7.66
CA LYS A 404 18.77 50.18 7.65
C LYS A 404 18.89 50.81 9.03
N LYS A 405 18.49 50.11 10.10
CA LYS A 405 18.68 50.56 11.48
C LYS A 405 20.17 50.53 11.83
N ASP A 406 20.86 49.43 11.53
CA ASP A 406 22.28 49.27 11.85
C ASP A 406 23.14 50.29 11.12
N VAL A 407 22.86 50.57 9.85
CA VAL A 407 23.57 51.62 9.09
C VAL A 407 23.30 53.01 9.68
N LYS A 408 22.07 53.28 10.15
CA LYS A 408 21.76 54.56 10.82
C LYS A 408 22.46 54.67 12.17
N GLU A 409 22.50 53.59 12.92
CA GLU A 409 23.18 53.53 14.22
C GLU A 409 24.68 53.70 14.07
N TYR A 410 25.29 53.01 13.11
CA TYR A 410 26.69 53.19 12.75
C TYR A 410 27.02 54.63 12.33
N LYS A 411 26.19 55.25 11.47
CA LYS A 411 26.35 56.66 11.09
C LYS A 411 26.16 57.62 12.27
N TYR A 412 25.43 57.22 13.30
CA TYR A 412 25.23 58.00 14.52
C TYR A 412 26.45 57.86 15.44
N GLN A 413 26.98 56.64 15.61
CA GLN A 413 28.24 56.37 16.33
C GLN A 413 29.39 57.20 15.77
N ASN A 414 29.57 57.23 14.46
CA ASN A 414 30.65 58.01 13.83
C ASN A 414 30.47 59.54 13.90
N LYS A 415 29.29 60.03 14.30
CA LYS A 415 29.04 61.48 14.51
C LYS A 415 29.32 61.93 15.94
N VAL A 416 29.52 61.01 16.88
CA VAL A 416 29.84 61.34 18.27
C VAL A 416 31.37 61.40 18.38
N GLU A 417 31.94 62.60 18.30
CA GLU A 417 33.37 62.83 18.53
C GLU A 417 33.69 62.84 20.04
N GLY A 418 34.81 62.21 20.41
CA GLY A 418 35.29 62.12 21.79
C GLY A 418 36.80 62.35 21.89
N SER A 419 37.23 63.05 22.94
CA SER A 419 38.64 63.24 23.29
C SER A 419 39.26 61.90 23.74
N THR A 420 40.53 61.67 23.40
CA THR A 420 41.29 60.41 23.62
C THR A 420 41.67 60.11 25.08
N THR A 421 41.02 60.74 26.05
CA THR A 421 41.35 60.56 27.47
C THR A 421 40.06 60.51 28.29
N GLN A 422 39.73 59.31 28.77
CA GLN A 422 38.53 58.91 29.54
C GLN A 422 37.27 58.62 28.70
N ASN A 423 36.54 57.57 29.10
CA ASN A 423 35.40 56.89 28.44
C ASN A 423 34.14 57.76 28.17
N ASP A 424 34.25 59.09 28.22
CA ASP A 424 33.14 60.06 28.15
C ASP A 424 32.35 59.99 26.83
N ALA A 425 32.99 59.60 25.74
CA ALA A 425 32.33 59.48 24.43
C ALA A 425 31.31 58.32 24.39
N VAL A 426 31.60 57.24 25.11
CA VAL A 426 30.74 56.04 25.19
C VAL A 426 29.53 56.33 26.07
N GLN A 427 29.72 56.99 27.21
CA GLN A 427 28.63 57.38 28.11
C GLN A 427 27.68 58.39 27.44
N LYS A 428 28.20 59.40 26.74
CA LYS A 428 27.37 60.34 25.96
C LYS A 428 26.60 59.67 24.82
N TYR A 429 27.19 58.66 24.18
CA TYR A 429 26.52 57.86 23.16
C TYR A 429 25.36 57.04 23.77
N GLU A 430 25.59 56.38 24.90
CA GLU A 430 24.59 55.55 25.59
C GLU A 430 23.41 56.38 26.12
N GLU A 431 23.67 57.54 26.73
CA GLU A 431 22.62 58.45 27.19
C GLU A 431 21.77 59.00 26.03
N GLN A 432 22.40 59.39 24.92
CA GLN A 432 21.68 59.85 23.73
C GLN A 432 20.91 58.73 23.01
N LYS A 433 21.47 57.51 23.01
CA LYS A 433 20.79 56.31 22.50
C LYS A 433 19.55 56.01 23.34
N ALA A 434 19.65 56.05 24.67
CA ALA A 434 18.51 55.84 25.57
C ALA A 434 17.38 56.86 25.35
N ILE A 435 17.71 58.15 25.18
CA ILE A 435 16.72 59.20 24.88
C ILE A 435 16.07 58.99 23.51
N ARG A 436 16.84 58.56 22.51
CA ARG A 436 16.32 58.27 21.16
C ARG A 436 15.40 57.05 21.18
N ASP A 437 15.83 55.98 21.83
CA ASP A 437 15.09 54.73 21.91
C ASP A 437 13.79 54.92 22.70
N GLN A 438 13.78 55.77 23.74
CA GLN A 438 12.55 56.22 24.42
C GLN A 438 11.62 57.00 23.47
N LYS A 439 12.14 57.97 22.70
CA LYS A 439 11.33 58.73 21.73
C LYS A 439 10.81 57.86 20.58
N GLU A 440 11.58 56.86 20.16
CA GLU A 440 11.20 55.93 19.09
C GLU A 440 10.17 54.92 19.60
N ALA A 441 10.31 54.43 20.84
CA ALA A 441 9.31 53.63 21.53
C ALA A 441 7.98 54.39 21.70
N GLU A 442 8.03 55.65 22.14
CA GLU A 442 6.84 56.50 22.28
C GLU A 442 6.16 56.77 20.91
N ARG A 443 6.95 56.94 19.84
CA ARG A 443 6.43 57.05 18.47
C ARG A 443 5.82 55.74 17.97
N LEU A 444 6.42 54.59 18.29
CA LEU A 444 5.91 53.27 17.95
C LEU A 444 4.60 52.97 18.69
N GLU A 445 4.49 53.32 19.96
CA GLU A 445 3.25 53.23 20.74
C GLU A 445 2.17 54.14 20.16
N LYS A 446 2.47 55.40 19.86
CA LYS A 446 1.52 56.30 19.18
C LYS A 446 1.09 55.78 17.82
N LYS A 447 1.98 55.08 17.09
CA LYS A 447 1.64 54.47 15.80
C LYS A 447 0.75 53.23 15.97
N LYS A 448 1.05 52.35 16.93
CA LYS A 448 0.22 51.20 17.31
C LYS A 448 -1.17 51.65 17.75
N GLN A 449 -1.27 52.69 18.58
CA GLN A 449 -2.55 53.28 18.99
C GLN A 449 -3.33 53.85 17.81
N ARG A 450 -2.67 54.51 16.85
CA ARG A 450 -3.31 55.01 15.62
C ARG A 450 -3.76 53.88 14.68
N GLU A 451 -3.00 52.79 14.58
CA GLU A 451 -3.39 51.62 13.78
C GLU A 451 -4.57 50.88 14.42
N ALA A 452 -4.53 50.65 15.74
CA ALA A 452 -5.65 50.09 16.50
C ALA A 452 -6.93 50.95 16.38
N ALA A 453 -6.80 52.28 16.45
CA ALA A 453 -7.94 53.19 16.24
C ALA A 453 -8.48 53.15 14.81
N LYS A 454 -7.63 52.93 13.79
CA LYS A 454 -8.07 52.74 12.40
C LYS A 454 -8.77 51.41 12.19
N GLU A 455 -8.30 50.36 12.85
CA GLU A 455 -8.88 49.02 12.79
C GLU A 455 -10.24 48.98 13.49
N GLN A 456 -10.36 49.57 14.67
CA GLN A 456 -11.65 49.78 15.35
C GLN A 456 -12.64 50.58 14.48
N ARG A 457 -12.19 51.63 13.80
CA ARG A 457 -13.03 52.39 12.84
C ARG A 457 -13.45 51.56 11.62
N LYS A 458 -12.63 50.61 11.16
CA LYS A 458 -13.00 49.68 10.07
C LYS A 458 -14.05 48.69 10.53
N ILE A 459 -13.85 48.08 11.70
CA ILE A 459 -14.82 47.16 12.31
C ILE A 459 -16.17 47.86 12.52
N GLN A 460 -16.18 49.09 13.05
CA GLN A 460 -17.41 49.87 13.19
C GLN A 460 -18.09 50.19 11.85
N LYS A 461 -17.31 50.46 10.79
CA LYS A 461 -17.87 50.70 9.45
C LYS A 461 -18.42 49.42 8.81
N GLU A 462 -17.80 48.27 9.04
CA GLU A 462 -18.32 46.96 8.61
C GLU A 462 -19.59 46.59 9.37
N GLN A 463 -19.64 46.82 10.68
CA GLN A 463 -20.85 46.63 11.49
C GLN A 463 -21.99 47.53 11.01
N GLN A 464 -21.74 48.82 10.75
CA GLN A 464 -22.75 49.73 10.20
C GLN A 464 -23.22 49.35 8.79
N LYS A 465 -22.34 48.77 7.97
CA LYS A 465 -22.72 48.24 6.65
C LYS A 465 -23.57 46.98 6.78
N ALA A 466 -23.18 46.05 7.66
CA ALA A 466 -23.95 44.84 7.94
C ALA A 466 -25.32 45.16 8.53
N GLU A 467 -25.43 46.15 9.43
CA GLU A 467 -26.71 46.64 9.93
C GLU A 467 -27.57 47.27 8.83
N LYS A 468 -26.98 48.06 7.92
CA LYS A 468 -27.70 48.63 6.77
C LYS A 468 -28.15 47.55 5.78
N GLU A 469 -27.35 46.51 5.55
CA GLU A 469 -27.74 45.36 4.73
C GLU A 469 -28.84 44.54 5.40
N ASN A 470 -28.78 44.31 6.71
CA ASN A 470 -29.84 43.65 7.47
C ASN A 470 -31.15 44.46 7.44
N LEU A 471 -31.08 45.80 7.56
CA LEU A 471 -32.24 46.69 7.43
C LEU A 471 -32.84 46.65 6.02
N LYS A 472 -32.00 46.59 4.98
CA LYS A 472 -32.47 46.41 3.59
C LYS A 472 -33.12 45.06 3.37
N GLN A 473 -32.53 43.98 3.88
CA GLN A 473 -33.12 42.63 3.81
C GLN A 473 -34.46 42.54 4.56
N GLN A 474 -34.59 43.21 5.71
CA GLN A 474 -35.86 43.31 6.45
C GLN A 474 -36.92 44.16 5.72
N GLN A 475 -36.52 45.19 4.97
CA GLN A 475 -37.44 45.98 4.13
C GLN A 475 -37.87 45.22 2.87
N GLU A 476 -36.97 44.44 2.26
CA GLU A 476 -37.29 43.56 1.12
C GLU A 476 -38.18 42.37 1.52
N GLN A 477 -38.05 41.87 2.76
CA GLN A 477 -38.97 40.87 3.31
C GLN A 477 -40.37 41.42 3.63
N LYS A 478 -40.51 42.73 3.90
CA LYS A 478 -41.82 43.38 4.15
C LYS A 478 -42.54 43.84 2.87
N THR A 479 -41.89 43.82 1.72
CA THR A 479 -42.44 44.27 0.43
C THR A 479 -42.73 43.15 -0.56
N LYS A 480 -42.54 41.88 -0.16
CA LYS A 480 -43.09 40.72 -0.89
C LYS A 480 -44.47 40.37 -0.33
N PRO A 481 -45.55 40.44 -1.13
CA PRO A 481 -46.90 40.02 -0.70
C PRO A 481 -46.99 38.53 -0.42
#